data_AF-A0A369SE70-F1
#
_entry.id   AF-A0A369SE70-F1
#
_cell.length_a   1.000
_cell.length_b   1.000
_cell.length_c   1.000
_cell.angle_alpha   90.00
_cell.angle_beta   90.00
_cell.angle_gamma   90.00
#
_symmetry.space_group_name_H-M   'P 1'
#
loop_
_entity.id
_entity.type
_entity.pdbx_description
1 polymer ?
#
loop_
_entity_poly.entity_id
_entity_poly.type
_entity_poly.pdbx_seq_one_letter_code
_entity_poly.pdbx_strand_id
1 'polypeptide(L)'
;MAHSDRDEIDFAKLEKELSNALEADKKYWRENDAKIRAVGQRVGTYEEFKGIVAASHLRPLDRKEGLITNERITQTWNAAASKNDQDAAEIAASIPSSNEQDWNVKTAVEFERRWKQLQSNHERYKFLCRLGGERLYQLYKTEVSNLEGLLQVLHECYQPADAQVIYHMLYCITKSDRFSLTIMFFGKQEKACSTELLVKLKDSLSNQDIQSITFNEDDLVKLRKKYGL
;
A
#
# COMPACT_ATOMS: atom_id res chain seq x y z
N MET A 1 62.57 60.61 27.98
CA MET A 1 62.28 60.06 26.64
C MET A 1 61.35 58.88 26.84
N ALA A 2 60.08 59.03 26.44
CA ALA A 2 59.08 57.98 26.56
C ALA A 2 59.37 56.88 25.53
N HIS A 3 59.74 55.69 26.00
CA HIS A 3 59.79 54.50 25.17
C HIS A 3 58.36 54.09 24.85
N SER A 4 57.96 54.31 23.60
CA SER A 4 56.72 53.78 23.06
C SER A 4 56.97 52.30 22.73
N ASP A 5 56.62 51.40 23.64
CA ASP A 5 56.40 50.00 23.27
C ASP A 5 55.29 50.00 22.22
N ARG A 6 55.67 49.75 20.97
CA ARG A 6 54.69 49.40 19.95
C ARG A 6 54.33 47.96 20.22
N ASP A 7 53.17 47.75 20.81
CA ASP A 7 52.50 46.46 20.82
C ASP A 7 52.44 45.94 19.38
N GLU A 8 53.31 44.97 19.06
CA GLU A 8 53.31 44.31 17.77
C GLU A 8 52.00 43.51 17.67
N ILE A 9 51.11 43.93 16.78
CA ILE A 9 49.77 43.38 16.66
C ILE A 9 49.88 41.94 16.13
N ASP A 10 49.51 40.97 16.97
CA ASP A 10 49.42 39.56 16.59
C ASP A 10 48.14 39.32 15.76
N PHE A 11 48.30 39.29 14.44
CA PHE A 11 47.20 39.05 13.50
C PHE A 11 46.55 37.66 13.67
N ALA A 12 47.29 36.64 14.11
CA ALA A 12 46.76 35.30 14.31
C ALA A 12 45.85 35.25 15.54
N LYS A 13 46.23 35.95 16.61
CA LYS A 13 45.38 36.13 17.79
C LYS A 13 44.09 36.88 17.43
N LEU A 14 44.20 37.95 16.65
CA LEU A 14 43.05 38.76 16.24
C LEU A 14 42.09 37.98 15.33
N GLU A 15 42.60 37.18 14.39
CA GLU A 15 41.79 36.31 13.53
C GLU A 15 41.02 35.26 14.35
N LYS A 16 41.68 34.66 15.35
CA LYS A 16 41.04 33.70 16.25
C LYS A 16 39.94 34.35 17.08
N GLU A 17 40.18 35.54 17.62
CA GLU A 17 39.18 36.31 18.36
C GLU A 17 37.97 36.64 17.48
N LEU A 18 38.21 37.06 16.24
CA LEU A 18 37.16 37.33 15.26
C LEU A 18 36.35 36.08 14.93
N SER A 19 37.00 34.95 14.66
CA SER A 19 36.32 33.68 14.34
C SER A 19 35.44 33.24 15.51
N ASN A 20 35.94 33.33 16.74
CA ASN A 20 35.17 32.99 17.94
C ASN A 20 33.95 33.91 18.11
N ALA A 21 34.10 35.21 17.87
CA ALA A 21 32.99 36.16 17.93
C ALA A 21 31.91 35.84 16.89
N LEU A 22 32.31 35.54 15.65
CA LEU A 22 31.39 35.16 14.58
C LEU A 22 30.65 33.85 14.88
N GLU A 23 31.33 32.87 15.46
CA GLU A 23 30.71 31.60 15.86
C GLU A 23 29.72 31.78 17.02
N ALA A 24 30.05 32.63 18.00
CA ALA A 24 29.16 32.98 19.10
C ALA A 24 27.88 33.66 18.59
N ASP A 25 28.01 34.62 17.67
CA ASP A 25 26.86 35.29 17.05
C ASP A 25 26.00 34.30 16.25
N LYS A 26 26.62 33.46 15.42
CA LYS A 26 25.89 32.40 14.67
C LYS A 26 25.14 31.46 15.61
N LYS A 27 25.73 31.11 16.76
CA LYS A 27 25.07 30.28 17.79
C LYS A 27 23.89 31.02 18.40
N TYR A 28 24.08 32.28 18.81
CA TYR A 28 23.03 33.11 19.38
C TYR A 28 21.81 33.21 18.44
N TRP A 29 22.04 33.50 17.16
CA TRP A 29 20.97 33.60 16.17
C TRP A 29 20.21 32.28 15.98
N ARG A 30 20.92 31.14 15.93
CA ARG A 30 20.29 29.81 15.82
C ARG A 30 19.42 29.48 17.02
N GLU A 31 19.92 29.75 18.23
CA GLU A 31 19.16 29.51 19.46
C GLU A 31 17.94 30.44 19.56
N ASN A 32 18.10 31.72 19.21
CA ASN A 32 16.99 32.67 19.23
C ASN A 32 15.90 32.31 18.21
N ASP A 33 16.27 31.91 17.00
CA ASP A 33 15.33 31.41 16.00
C ASP A 33 14.57 30.17 16.51
N ALA A 34 15.28 29.23 17.14
CA ALA A 34 14.65 28.06 17.75
C ALA A 34 13.69 28.42 18.90
N LYS A 35 14.05 29.42 19.74
CA LYS A 35 13.16 29.94 20.80
C LYS A 35 11.88 30.53 20.20
N ILE A 36 12.00 31.38 19.17
CA ILE A 36 10.85 31.99 18.50
C ILE A 36 9.97 30.91 17.85
N ARG A 37 10.57 29.93 17.19
CA ARG A 37 9.87 28.80 16.57
C ARG A 37 9.11 27.97 17.61
N ALA A 38 9.75 27.63 18.72
CA ALA A 38 9.13 26.89 19.80
C ALA A 38 7.90 27.65 20.34
N VAL A 39 8.04 28.94 20.64
CA VAL A 39 6.92 29.79 21.08
C VAL A 39 5.79 29.81 20.03
N GLY A 40 6.13 29.95 18.75
CA GLY A 40 5.17 29.92 17.64
C GLY A 40 4.42 28.58 17.53
N GLN A 41 5.07 27.47 17.84
CA GLN A 41 4.47 26.12 17.87
C GLN A 41 3.63 25.85 19.13
N ARG A 42 3.64 26.77 20.12
CA ARG A 42 2.89 26.64 21.39
C ARG A 42 3.23 25.36 22.17
N VAL A 43 4.52 25.12 22.36
CA VAL A 43 5.04 23.96 23.11
C VAL A 43 4.43 23.87 24.51
N GLY A 44 4.03 22.67 24.94
CA GLY A 44 3.25 22.47 26.17
C GLY A 44 4.06 22.46 27.46
N THR A 45 5.37 22.19 27.40
CA THR A 45 6.24 22.08 28.58
C THR A 45 7.59 22.78 28.40
N TYR A 46 8.19 23.20 29.51
CA TYR A 46 9.53 23.80 29.50
C TYR A 46 10.62 22.84 29.03
N GLU A 47 10.53 21.55 29.39
CA GLU A 47 11.50 20.55 28.95
C GLU A 47 11.49 20.37 27.43
N GLU A 48 10.32 20.39 26.80
CA GLU A 48 10.19 20.32 25.35
C GLU A 48 10.76 21.60 24.68
N PHE A 49 10.48 22.77 25.24
CA PHE A 49 11.07 24.03 24.79
C PHE A 49 12.62 24.00 24.88
N LYS A 50 13.15 23.54 26.01
CA LYS A 50 14.59 23.38 26.25
C LYS A 50 15.22 22.40 25.26
N GLY A 51 14.53 21.29 24.98
CA GLY A 51 14.94 20.32 23.97
C GLY A 51 15.05 20.92 22.58
N ILE A 52 14.05 21.70 22.14
CA ILE A 52 14.05 22.37 20.83
C ILE A 52 15.21 23.35 20.70
N VAL A 53 15.46 24.16 21.73
CA VAL A 53 16.57 25.15 21.72
C VAL A 53 17.93 24.46 21.73
N ALA A 54 18.10 23.41 22.53
CA ALA A 54 19.34 22.62 22.57
C ALA A 54 19.63 21.96 21.22
N ALA A 55 18.59 21.50 20.51
CA ALA A 55 18.66 20.88 19.19
C ALA A 55 18.77 21.89 18.03
N SER A 56 18.87 23.20 18.28
CA SER A 56 18.91 24.26 17.25
C SER A 56 20.09 24.16 16.25
N HIS A 57 21.12 23.39 16.59
CA HIS A 57 22.27 23.15 15.74
C HIS A 57 22.05 22.01 14.72
N LEU A 58 21.00 21.21 14.88
CA LEU A 58 20.67 20.12 13.97
C LEU A 58 20.15 20.67 12.63
N ARG A 59 20.63 20.11 11.53
CA ARG A 59 20.15 20.41 10.18
C ARG A 59 19.17 19.32 9.73
N PRO A 60 18.18 19.64 8.88
CA PRO A 60 17.37 18.62 8.23
C PRO A 60 18.28 17.64 7.49
N LEU A 61 17.98 16.35 7.61
CA LEU A 61 18.69 15.29 6.89
C LEU A 61 18.58 15.51 5.39
N ASP A 62 19.71 15.56 4.68
CA ASP A 62 19.68 15.59 3.23
C ASP A 62 19.27 14.20 2.69
N ARG A 63 18.56 14.17 1.56
CA ARG A 63 18.08 12.94 0.91
C ARG A 63 19.23 11.99 0.56
N LYS A 64 20.44 12.54 0.39
CA LYS A 64 21.68 11.80 0.12
C LYS A 64 22.34 11.28 1.41
N GLU A 65 22.12 11.93 2.55
CA GLU A 65 22.67 11.51 3.84
C GLU A 65 21.85 10.35 4.44
N GLY A 66 20.53 10.34 4.24
CA GLY A 66 19.64 9.25 4.67
C GLY A 66 19.90 7.89 4.00
N LEU A 67 20.76 7.82 2.98
CA LEU A 67 21.15 6.59 2.29
C LEU A 67 22.54 6.05 2.73
N ILE A 68 23.36 6.86 3.40
CA ILE A 68 24.78 6.54 3.65
C ILE A 68 24.97 5.88 5.01
N THR A 69 24.09 6.10 5.99
CA THR A 69 24.06 5.32 7.24
C THR A 69 23.26 4.03 7.06
N ASN A 70 23.57 3.27 6.01
CA ASN A 70 22.99 1.96 5.71
C ASN A 70 23.68 0.84 6.52
N GLU A 71 24.01 1.11 7.77
CA GLU A 71 24.25 0.04 8.74
C GLU A 71 22.93 -0.26 9.48
N ARG A 72 22.09 -1.01 8.77
CA ARG A 72 21.00 -1.84 9.34
C ARG A 72 20.04 -1.11 10.28
N ILE A 73 19.32 -0.12 9.79
CA ILE A 73 17.94 0.05 10.26
C ILE A 73 17.05 -0.86 9.41
N THR A 74 17.22 -2.17 9.61
CA THR A 74 16.21 -3.18 9.32
C THR A 74 15.12 -3.11 10.38
N GLN A 75 14.53 -1.93 10.57
CA GLN A 75 13.22 -1.83 11.18
C GLN A 75 12.22 -1.83 10.04
N THR A 76 12.03 -3.00 9.46
CA THR A 76 10.80 -3.27 8.74
C THR A 76 9.68 -3.09 9.76
N TRP A 77 8.80 -2.12 9.53
CA TRP A 77 7.55 -1.96 10.29
C TRP A 77 6.71 -3.26 10.34
N ASN A 78 7.11 -4.27 9.57
CA ASN A 78 6.64 -5.66 9.62
C ASN A 78 7.76 -6.62 10.06
N ALA A 79 7.76 -7.01 11.34
CA ALA A 79 8.65 -8.05 11.88
C ALA A 79 8.45 -9.43 11.21
N ALA A 80 7.34 -9.64 10.51
CA ALA A 80 7.05 -10.87 9.77
C ALA A 80 7.86 -11.03 8.48
N ALA A 81 8.48 -9.95 7.96
CA ALA A 81 9.24 -10.00 6.71
C ALA A 81 10.68 -10.52 6.88
N SER A 82 11.29 -10.34 8.06
CA SER A 82 12.73 -10.56 8.25
C SER A 82 13.14 -12.02 8.47
N LYS A 83 12.19 -12.98 8.42
CA LYS A 83 12.49 -14.40 8.67
C LYS A 83 12.89 -15.21 7.43
N ASN A 84 12.85 -14.64 6.23
CA ASN A 84 13.06 -15.39 4.98
C ASN A 84 14.31 -14.98 4.16
N ASP A 85 15.19 -14.13 4.69
CA ASP A 85 16.31 -13.59 3.91
C ASP A 85 17.44 -14.60 3.60
N GLN A 86 17.40 -15.82 4.15
CA GLN A 86 18.31 -16.90 3.73
C GLN A 86 17.83 -17.65 2.47
N ASP A 87 16.54 -17.57 2.12
CA ASP A 87 16.01 -18.19 0.89
C ASP A 87 16.00 -17.23 -0.31
N ALA A 88 16.16 -15.92 -0.08
CA ALA A 88 16.02 -14.90 -1.13
C ALA A 88 17.23 -14.82 -2.09
N ALA A 89 18.43 -15.20 -1.64
CA ALA A 89 19.65 -15.07 -2.42
C ALA A 89 19.84 -16.19 -3.47
N GLU A 90 19.22 -17.35 -3.28
CA GLU A 90 19.32 -18.48 -4.23
C GLU A 90 18.26 -18.41 -5.35
N ILE A 91 17.19 -17.63 -5.14
CA ILE A 91 16.08 -17.48 -6.11
C ILE A 91 16.40 -16.47 -7.23
N ALA A 92 17.37 -15.57 -7.04
CA ALA A 92 17.74 -14.57 -8.04
C ALA A 92 18.61 -15.13 -9.20
N ALA A 93 19.22 -16.31 -9.03
CA ALA A 93 20.18 -16.87 -10.00
C ALA A 93 19.61 -17.98 -10.91
N SER A 94 18.35 -18.38 -10.72
CA SER A 94 17.69 -19.38 -11.56
C SER A 94 16.49 -18.77 -12.26
N ILE A 95 16.74 -18.13 -13.41
CA ILE A 95 15.69 -17.87 -14.40
C ILE A 95 15.66 -19.09 -15.33
N PRO A 96 14.72 -20.03 -15.18
CA PRO A 96 14.25 -20.80 -16.30
C PRO A 96 13.14 -20.01 -17.00
N SER A 97 13.45 -19.53 -18.19
CA SER A 97 12.42 -19.27 -19.20
C SER A 97 11.84 -20.63 -19.57
N SER A 98 10.64 -20.97 -19.07
CA SER A 98 9.69 -21.91 -19.70
C SER A 98 8.37 -21.98 -18.95
N ASN A 99 7.31 -22.05 -19.73
CA ASN A 99 5.91 -22.25 -19.37
C ASN A 99 5.69 -23.30 -18.27
N GLU A 100 5.06 -22.89 -17.17
CA GLU A 100 3.80 -23.44 -16.67
C GLU A 100 3.26 -22.45 -15.61
N GLN A 101 2.02 -22.03 -15.79
CA GLN A 101 1.42 -20.93 -15.03
C GLN A 101 1.30 -21.30 -13.55
N ASP A 102 2.16 -20.69 -12.74
CA ASP A 102 2.04 -20.73 -11.28
C ASP A 102 0.83 -19.88 -10.86
N TRP A 103 -0.35 -20.48 -10.95
CA TRP A 103 -1.64 -19.90 -10.56
C TRP A 103 -1.82 -19.81 -9.03
N ASN A 104 -0.78 -20.18 -8.26
CA ASN A 104 -0.82 -20.32 -6.83
C ASN A 104 -0.54 -18.99 -6.12
N VAL A 105 -1.55 -18.14 -6.09
CA VAL A 105 -1.53 -16.90 -5.33
C VAL A 105 -1.87 -17.20 -3.86
N LYS A 106 -0.97 -16.86 -2.93
CA LYS A 106 -1.13 -17.14 -1.50
C LYS A 106 -1.69 -15.96 -0.72
N THR A 107 -1.45 -14.74 -1.19
CA THR A 107 -1.85 -13.51 -0.49
C THR A 107 -2.60 -12.54 -1.41
N ALA A 108 -3.42 -11.66 -0.82
CA ALA A 108 -4.16 -10.63 -1.57
C ALA A 108 -3.23 -9.70 -2.37
N VAL A 109 -2.02 -9.44 -1.85
CA VAL A 109 -1.03 -8.59 -2.52
C VAL A 109 -0.45 -9.28 -3.76
N GLU A 110 -0.15 -10.57 -3.66
CA GLU A 110 0.25 -11.38 -4.83
C GLU A 110 -0.87 -11.44 -5.87
N PHE A 111 -2.13 -11.53 -5.42
CA PHE A 111 -3.29 -11.48 -6.32
C PHE A 111 -3.31 -10.17 -7.08
N GLU A 112 -3.22 -9.03 -6.39
CA GLU A 112 -3.25 -7.72 -7.02
C GLU A 112 -2.08 -7.51 -7.98
N ARG A 113 -0.88 -7.95 -7.59
CA ARG A 113 0.30 -7.88 -8.47
C ARG A 113 0.07 -8.67 -9.75
N ARG A 114 -0.43 -9.91 -9.62
CA ARG A 114 -0.72 -10.77 -10.78
C ARG A 114 -1.84 -10.19 -11.63
N TRP A 115 -2.91 -9.69 -11.00
CA TRP A 115 -4.05 -9.05 -11.66
C TRP A 115 -3.62 -7.87 -12.54
N LYS A 116 -2.70 -7.04 -12.04
CA LYS A 116 -2.13 -5.90 -12.79
C LYS A 116 -1.20 -6.32 -13.93
N GLN A 117 -0.56 -7.48 -13.85
CA GLN A 117 0.30 -8.00 -14.93
C GLN A 117 -0.50 -8.53 -16.12
N LEU A 118 -1.67 -9.12 -15.87
CA LEU A 118 -2.56 -9.61 -16.92
C LEU A 118 -3.08 -8.43 -17.74
N GLN A 119 -2.90 -8.47 -19.06
CA GLN A 119 -3.26 -7.35 -19.95
C GLN A 119 -4.66 -7.52 -20.55
N SER A 120 -5.06 -8.76 -20.84
CA SER A 120 -6.36 -9.06 -21.45
C SER A 120 -7.42 -9.41 -20.42
N ASN A 121 -8.65 -8.92 -20.61
CA ASN A 121 -9.80 -9.31 -19.78
C ASN A 121 -10.11 -10.81 -19.89
N HIS A 122 -9.82 -11.44 -21.03
CA HIS A 122 -10.00 -12.88 -21.18
C HIS A 122 -8.98 -13.69 -20.36
N GLU A 123 -7.75 -13.20 -20.21
CA GLU A 123 -6.74 -13.82 -19.32
C GLU A 123 -7.13 -13.65 -17.85
N ARG A 124 -7.61 -12.46 -17.47
CA ARG A 124 -8.15 -12.18 -16.13
C ARG A 124 -9.33 -13.08 -15.82
N TYR A 125 -10.23 -13.29 -16.78
CA TYR A 125 -11.37 -14.18 -16.63
C TYR A 125 -10.94 -15.64 -16.41
N LYS A 126 -10.04 -16.16 -17.25
CA LYS A 126 -9.48 -17.52 -17.10
C LYS A 126 -8.80 -17.70 -15.74
N PHE A 127 -8.06 -16.68 -15.29
CA PHE A 127 -7.44 -16.66 -13.97
C PHE A 127 -8.47 -16.78 -12.84
N LEU A 128 -9.56 -16.01 -12.89
CA LEU A 128 -10.63 -16.07 -11.89
C LEU A 128 -11.33 -17.42 -11.86
N CYS A 129 -11.69 -17.95 -13.03
CA CYS A 129 -12.33 -19.27 -13.12
C CYS A 129 -11.43 -20.38 -12.57
N ARG A 130 -10.10 -20.28 -12.78
CA ARG A 130 -9.14 -21.26 -12.24
C ARG A 130 -8.94 -21.12 -10.73
N LEU A 131 -8.95 -19.90 -10.20
CA LEU A 131 -8.81 -19.62 -8.77
C LEU A 131 -10.03 -20.09 -7.98
N GLY A 132 -11.23 -19.82 -8.52
CA GLY A 132 -12.51 -20.20 -7.92
C GLY A 132 -12.90 -19.38 -6.68
N GLY A 133 -14.14 -19.57 -6.23
CA GLY A 133 -14.75 -18.75 -5.17
C GLY A 133 -14.14 -18.92 -3.77
N GLU A 134 -13.73 -20.14 -3.38
CA GLU A 134 -13.20 -20.37 -2.02
C GLU A 134 -11.86 -19.68 -1.79
N ARG A 135 -10.93 -19.82 -2.75
CA ARG A 135 -9.64 -19.14 -2.70
C ARG A 135 -9.81 -17.64 -2.75
N LEU A 136 -10.72 -17.14 -3.59
CA LEU A 136 -11.01 -15.72 -3.67
C LEU A 136 -11.50 -15.15 -2.32
N TYR A 137 -12.36 -15.88 -1.61
CA TYR A 137 -12.78 -15.51 -0.26
C TYR A 137 -11.63 -15.58 0.76
N GLN A 138 -10.77 -16.61 0.70
CA GLN A 138 -9.60 -16.71 1.58
C GLN A 138 -8.64 -15.52 1.40
N LEU A 139 -8.45 -15.06 0.15
CA LEU A 139 -7.61 -13.91 -0.16
C LEU A 139 -8.25 -12.60 0.32
N TYR A 140 -9.56 -12.46 0.14
CA TYR A 140 -10.30 -11.24 0.48
C TYR A 140 -11.19 -11.38 1.71
N LYS A 141 -10.72 -12.08 2.75
CA LYS A 141 -11.51 -12.29 3.96
C LYS A 141 -11.96 -10.97 4.60
N THR A 142 -11.05 -10.00 4.68
CA THR A 142 -11.30 -8.70 5.31
C THR A 142 -12.03 -7.74 4.38
N GLU A 143 -11.52 -7.54 3.16
CA GLU A 143 -12.01 -6.54 2.21
C GLU A 143 -11.65 -6.96 0.79
N VAL A 144 -12.55 -6.69 -0.17
CA VAL A 144 -12.28 -6.88 -1.60
C VAL A 144 -11.93 -5.53 -2.20
N SER A 145 -10.65 -5.30 -2.46
CA SER A 145 -10.14 -4.00 -2.90
C SER A 145 -10.56 -3.60 -4.32
N ASN A 146 -10.77 -4.57 -5.22
CA ASN A 146 -11.10 -4.30 -6.63
C ASN A 146 -12.34 -5.09 -7.10
N LEU A 147 -13.43 -5.03 -6.33
CA LEU A 147 -14.65 -5.78 -6.66
C LEU A 147 -15.25 -5.36 -8.00
N GLU A 148 -15.24 -4.06 -8.30
CA GLU A 148 -15.73 -3.50 -9.57
C GLU A 148 -15.03 -4.10 -10.80
N GLY A 149 -13.69 -4.14 -10.80
CA GLY A 149 -12.92 -4.71 -11.89
C GLY A 149 -13.13 -6.22 -12.04
N LEU A 150 -13.33 -6.93 -10.93
CA LEU A 150 -13.69 -8.35 -10.96
C LEU A 150 -15.05 -8.57 -11.62
N LEU A 151 -16.07 -7.82 -11.22
CA LEU A 151 -17.42 -7.92 -11.77
C LEU A 151 -17.46 -7.57 -13.26
N GLN A 152 -16.73 -6.51 -13.65
CA GLN A 152 -16.64 -6.12 -15.06
C GLN A 152 -16.03 -7.23 -15.91
N VAL A 153 -14.92 -7.83 -15.49
CA VAL A 153 -14.28 -8.93 -16.22
C VAL A 153 -15.21 -10.15 -16.32
N LEU A 154 -15.90 -10.50 -15.24
CA LEU A 154 -16.87 -11.61 -15.23
C LEU A 154 -18.06 -11.33 -16.15
N HIS A 155 -18.52 -10.08 -16.24
CA HIS A 155 -19.61 -9.67 -17.11
C HIS A 155 -19.23 -9.67 -18.59
N GLU A 156 -18.08 -9.08 -18.94
CA GLU A 156 -17.61 -8.95 -20.32
C GLU A 156 -17.24 -10.30 -20.96
N CYS A 157 -16.54 -11.15 -20.21
CA CYS A 157 -16.03 -12.42 -20.72
C CYS A 157 -16.91 -13.62 -20.37
N TYR A 158 -18.13 -13.39 -19.87
CA TYR A 158 -19.05 -14.42 -19.40
C TYR A 158 -19.21 -15.58 -20.38
N GLN A 159 -19.07 -16.81 -19.87
CA GLN A 159 -19.37 -18.04 -20.59
C GLN A 159 -20.43 -18.86 -19.83
N PRO A 160 -21.49 -19.35 -20.50
CA PRO A 160 -22.52 -20.16 -19.83
C PRO A 160 -21.96 -21.42 -19.15
N ALA A 161 -20.89 -22.02 -19.69
CA ALA A 161 -20.26 -23.21 -19.12
C ALA A 161 -19.67 -22.97 -17.71
N ASP A 162 -19.33 -21.72 -17.38
CA ASP A 162 -18.72 -21.35 -16.10
C ASP A 162 -19.75 -20.81 -15.10
N ALA A 163 -21.06 -20.84 -15.42
CA ALA A 163 -22.12 -20.23 -14.61
C ALA A 163 -22.06 -20.65 -13.13
N GLN A 164 -21.82 -21.93 -12.87
CA GLN A 164 -21.67 -22.47 -11.52
C GLN A 164 -20.46 -21.88 -10.77
N VAL A 165 -19.31 -21.75 -11.43
CA VAL A 165 -18.09 -21.20 -10.85
C VAL A 165 -18.27 -19.71 -10.55
N ILE A 166 -18.89 -18.97 -11.49
CA ILE A 166 -19.17 -17.55 -11.35
C ILE A 166 -20.14 -17.28 -10.21
N TYR A 167 -21.25 -18.03 -10.15
CA TYR A 167 -22.19 -17.94 -9.03
C TYR A 167 -21.48 -18.18 -7.70
N HIS A 168 -20.68 -19.25 -7.61
CA HIS A 168 -19.97 -19.59 -6.38
C HIS A 168 -18.96 -18.50 -5.98
N MET A 169 -18.28 -17.87 -6.95
CA MET A 169 -17.41 -16.71 -6.70
C MET A 169 -18.18 -15.54 -6.11
N LEU A 170 -19.28 -15.13 -6.75
CA LEU A 170 -20.11 -14.02 -6.26
C LEU A 170 -20.64 -14.31 -4.85
N TYR A 171 -21.12 -15.54 -4.61
CA TYR A 171 -21.60 -15.96 -3.30
C TYR A 171 -20.49 -15.90 -2.23
N CYS A 172 -19.30 -16.43 -2.52
CA CYS A 172 -18.17 -16.43 -1.61
C CYS A 172 -17.67 -15.02 -1.27
N ILE A 173 -17.62 -14.12 -2.24
CA ILE A 173 -17.26 -12.71 -2.02
C ILE A 173 -18.24 -12.04 -1.05
N THR A 174 -19.53 -12.40 -1.08
CA THR A 174 -20.51 -11.83 -0.14
C THR A 174 -20.27 -12.19 1.33
N LYS A 175 -19.35 -13.11 1.61
CA LYS A 175 -18.98 -13.52 2.98
C LYS A 175 -17.84 -12.69 3.57
N SER A 176 -17.19 -11.82 2.80
CA SER A 176 -16.11 -10.94 3.28
C SER A 176 -16.64 -9.91 4.30
N ASP A 177 -15.83 -9.60 5.32
CA ASP A 177 -16.25 -8.78 6.47
C ASP A 177 -16.74 -7.39 6.06
N ARG A 178 -16.07 -6.76 5.08
CA ARG A 178 -16.39 -5.41 4.58
C ARG A 178 -17.20 -5.39 3.28
N PHE A 179 -17.79 -6.51 2.87
CA PHE A 179 -18.54 -6.58 1.61
C PHE A 179 -19.68 -5.55 1.55
N SER A 180 -20.46 -5.40 2.64
CA SER A 180 -21.55 -4.42 2.69
C SER A 180 -21.07 -2.99 2.46
N LEU A 181 -19.91 -2.63 3.02
CA LEU A 181 -19.29 -1.32 2.84
C LEU A 181 -18.83 -1.13 1.39
N THR A 182 -18.22 -2.15 0.76
CA THR A 182 -17.84 -2.10 -0.66
C THR A 182 -19.06 -1.84 -1.55
N ILE A 183 -20.19 -2.49 -1.27
CA ILE A 183 -21.44 -2.29 -2.01
C ILE A 183 -22.04 -0.88 -1.78
N MET A 184 -21.83 -0.26 -0.62
CA MET A 184 -22.27 1.14 -0.40
C MET A 184 -21.58 2.13 -1.32
N PHE A 185 -20.37 1.82 -1.80
CA PHE A 185 -19.63 2.65 -2.74
C PHE A 185 -19.98 2.39 -4.21
N PHE A 186 -20.80 1.37 -4.52
CA PHE A 186 -21.20 1.10 -5.89
C PHE A 186 -22.08 2.22 -6.45
N GLY A 187 -21.65 2.76 -7.58
CA GLY A 187 -22.41 3.71 -8.38
C GLY A 187 -23.46 3.04 -9.27
N LYS A 188 -23.96 3.80 -10.25
CA LYS A 188 -24.99 3.32 -11.18
C LYS A 188 -24.44 2.27 -12.16
N GLN A 189 -23.19 2.42 -12.58
CA GLN A 189 -22.56 1.56 -13.58
C GLN A 189 -22.28 0.18 -13.00
N GLU A 190 -21.75 0.12 -11.78
CA GLU A 190 -21.39 -1.13 -11.09
C GLU A 190 -22.65 -1.93 -10.75
N LYS A 191 -23.73 -1.24 -10.35
CA LYS A 191 -25.04 -1.85 -10.13
C LYS A 191 -25.66 -2.40 -11.41
N ALA A 192 -25.57 -1.66 -12.51
CA ALA A 192 -26.04 -2.14 -13.81
C ALA A 192 -25.25 -3.39 -14.24
N CYS A 193 -23.92 -3.35 -14.17
CA CYS A 193 -23.04 -4.48 -14.49
C CYS A 193 -23.36 -5.72 -13.64
N SER A 194 -23.55 -5.54 -12.33
CA SER A 194 -23.94 -6.62 -11.42
C SER A 194 -25.32 -7.20 -11.76
N THR A 195 -26.27 -6.35 -12.14
CA THR A 195 -27.62 -6.77 -12.54
C THR A 195 -27.58 -7.58 -13.84
N GLU A 196 -26.87 -7.09 -14.85
CA GLU A 196 -26.71 -7.78 -16.14
C GLU A 196 -26.00 -9.13 -15.98
N LEU A 197 -24.99 -9.22 -15.12
CA LEU A 197 -24.31 -10.47 -14.79
C LEU A 197 -25.27 -11.48 -14.12
N LEU A 198 -26.13 -11.04 -13.20
CA LEU A 198 -27.13 -11.89 -12.58
C LEU A 198 -28.21 -12.35 -13.57
N VAL A 199 -28.60 -11.50 -14.54
CA VAL A 199 -29.50 -11.88 -15.63
C VAL A 199 -28.86 -12.95 -16.51
N LYS A 200 -27.60 -12.79 -16.91
CA LYS A 200 -26.85 -13.82 -17.67
C LYS A 200 -26.77 -15.16 -16.94
N LEU A 201 -26.60 -15.15 -15.61
CA LEU A 201 -26.64 -16.34 -14.78
C LEU A 201 -28.03 -17.00 -14.76
N LYS A 202 -29.10 -16.19 -14.65
CA LYS A 202 -30.48 -16.68 -14.74
C LYS A 202 -30.80 -17.29 -16.11
N ASP A 203 -30.37 -16.64 -17.19
CA ASP A 203 -30.57 -17.16 -18.55
C ASP A 203 -29.81 -18.47 -18.76
N SER A 204 -28.62 -18.61 -18.17
CA SER A 204 -27.84 -19.85 -18.23
C SER A 204 -28.48 -20.99 -17.44
N LEU A 205 -29.18 -20.68 -16.33
CA LEU A 205 -29.99 -21.64 -15.59
C LEU A 205 -31.16 -22.19 -16.42
N SER A 206 -31.73 -21.37 -17.31
CA SER A 206 -32.84 -21.79 -18.19
C SER A 206 -32.38 -22.60 -19.41
N ASN A 207 -31.10 -22.48 -19.81
CA ASN A 207 -30.57 -23.03 -21.06
C ASN A 207 -29.69 -24.29 -20.91
N GLN A 208 -29.34 -24.72 -19.69
CA GLN A 208 -28.45 -25.86 -19.48
C GLN A 208 -29.13 -27.06 -18.82
N ASP A 209 -28.70 -28.26 -19.24
CA ASP A 209 -29.01 -29.53 -18.58
C ASP A 209 -28.63 -29.46 -17.09
N ILE A 210 -29.62 -29.72 -16.24
CA ILE A 210 -29.70 -29.48 -14.78
C ILE A 210 -28.60 -30.18 -13.95
N GLN A 211 -27.68 -30.93 -14.56
CA GLN A 211 -26.78 -31.83 -13.82
C GLN A 211 -25.52 -31.18 -13.22
N SER A 212 -25.13 -29.96 -13.61
CA SER A 212 -23.90 -29.30 -13.11
C SER A 212 -24.12 -28.04 -12.27
N ILE A 213 -25.33 -27.45 -12.29
CA ILE A 213 -25.66 -26.22 -11.58
C ILE A 213 -26.32 -26.57 -10.25
N THR A 214 -25.77 -26.05 -9.14
CA THR A 214 -26.27 -26.34 -7.79
C THR A 214 -27.10 -25.21 -7.18
N PHE A 215 -27.23 -24.08 -7.88
CA PHE A 215 -27.96 -22.91 -7.37
C PHE A 215 -29.30 -22.74 -8.08
N ASN A 216 -30.29 -22.25 -7.32
CA ASN A 216 -31.64 -22.04 -7.82
C ASN A 216 -31.94 -20.56 -8.04
N GLU A 217 -33.10 -20.26 -8.64
CA GLU A 217 -33.56 -18.88 -8.85
C GLU A 217 -33.70 -18.11 -7.52
N ASP A 218 -34.15 -18.77 -6.45
CA ASP A 218 -34.23 -18.18 -5.10
C ASP A 218 -32.86 -17.73 -4.57
N ASP A 219 -31.79 -18.45 -4.92
CA ASP A 219 -30.46 -18.10 -4.48
C ASP A 219 -29.92 -16.89 -5.24
N LEU A 220 -30.27 -16.75 -6.52
CA LEU A 220 -30.01 -15.52 -7.29
C LEU A 220 -30.76 -14.32 -6.71
N VAL A 221 -32.00 -14.50 -6.23
CA VAL A 221 -32.76 -13.44 -5.56
C VAL A 221 -32.10 -13.01 -4.25
N LYS A 222 -31.63 -13.97 -3.44
CA LYS A 222 -30.86 -13.67 -2.22
C LYS A 222 -29.56 -12.93 -2.54
N LEU A 223 -28.85 -13.38 -3.58
CA LEU A 223 -27.60 -12.78 -4.02
C LEU A 223 -27.83 -11.33 -4.50
N ARG A 224 -28.87 -11.10 -5.31
CA ARG A 224 -29.28 -9.78 -5.78
C ARG A 224 -29.48 -8.79 -4.62
N LYS A 225 -30.20 -9.21 -3.57
CA LYS A 225 -30.41 -8.39 -2.37
C LYS A 225 -29.10 -8.01 -1.68
N LYS A 226 -28.13 -8.92 -1.61
CA LYS A 226 -26.81 -8.63 -1.00
C LYS A 226 -26.02 -7.59 -1.78
N TYR A 227 -26.14 -7.56 -3.11
CA TYR A 227 -25.50 -6.56 -3.96
C TYR A 227 -26.24 -5.21 -3.99
N GLY A 228 -27.33 -5.05 -3.23
CA GLY A 228 -28.08 -3.80 -3.15
C GLY A 228 -28.83 -3.44 -4.44
N LEU A 229 -29.31 -4.46 -5.15
CA LEU A 229 -30.00 -4.41 -6.46
C LEU A 229 -31.48 -4.80 -6.39
#